data_AF-A0A1L7UCQ5-F1
#
_entry.id   AF-A0A1L7UCQ5-F1
#
_cell.length_a   1.000
_cell.length_b   1.000
_cell.length_c   1.000
_cell.angle_alpha   90.00
_cell.angle_beta   90.00
_cell.angle_gamma   90.00
#
_symmetry.space_group_name_H-M   'P 1'
#
loop_
_entity.id
_entity.type
_entity.pdbx_description
1 polymer ?
#
loop_
_entity_poly.entity_id
_entity_poly.type
_entity_poly.pdbx_seq_one_letter_code
_entity_poly.pdbx_strand_id
1 'polypeptide(L)'
;MQFLPTANNPLQKGSLPPSKLSTNIIPQPHSVSEHEAIAYFLQEYSVQPGSGGFGGHLDTLQDMYESSHRESCLQKATLATAYLCLSRHYKSSALYSLAYEYRGAALRAINRDLASTSSSFKDKTLTSIMFMGMMEDIDPQGVSKKPYHMLGIARIYEVAGHRLLNNIHKRQLDGWIFSELQIPSLNADKPLDCLTVPDTDLETGNFYIRLAHIATRITHFCRRAKQLSSGRALEASERQTLLRDKLVSVMQQGMSIQSELVELKGSLPPQWSNWQTKYEQLASTVSPAHISRWIACLGCGFNMTLMLFFNTFLSCCRTLVRIDYRNKRPTLETRLAETSMPLAAAQLKRLVASICKALPYMMGEVDERGARLPIPQPQAIVAYRLIWPLAVVIVSPQSTHEQIQDCRARLNWIRDQYGMKLASDVITLAKDLMN
;
A
#
# COMPACT_ATOMS: atom_id res chain seq x y z
N MET A 1 -1.47 3.92 69.33
CA MET A 1 -0.41 3.32 68.49
C MET A 1 -0.43 4.05 67.15
N GLN A 2 0.35 5.13 67.07
CA GLN A 2 0.62 5.89 65.85
C GLN A 2 1.79 5.22 65.12
N PHE A 3 1.77 5.18 63.78
CA PHE A 3 2.70 5.89 62.89
C PHE A 3 2.42 5.50 61.43
N LEU A 4 2.22 6.53 60.60
CA LEU A 4 2.18 6.47 59.13
C LEU A 4 3.54 6.02 58.56
N PRO A 5 3.55 5.59 57.29
CA PRO A 5 4.18 6.48 56.31
C PRO A 5 3.35 6.72 55.04
N THR A 6 3.43 7.97 54.64
CA THR A 6 3.02 8.60 53.38
C THR A 6 3.77 8.02 52.18
N ALA A 7 3.04 7.62 51.13
CA ALA A 7 3.57 7.47 49.78
C ALA A 7 3.00 8.58 48.89
N ASN A 8 3.79 9.65 48.72
CA ASN A 8 3.62 10.62 47.64
C ASN A 8 3.97 9.92 46.32
N ASN A 9 3.01 9.84 45.40
CA ASN A 9 3.28 9.49 44.01
C ASN A 9 2.67 10.59 43.13
N PRO A 10 3.46 11.54 42.61
CA PRO A 10 2.94 12.49 41.63
C PRO A 10 2.78 11.77 40.29
N LEU A 11 1.56 11.84 39.75
CA LEU A 11 1.22 11.56 38.37
C LEU A 11 2.10 12.40 37.43
N GLN A 12 3.24 11.86 36.99
CA GLN A 12 3.95 12.38 35.82
C GLN A 12 3.24 11.87 34.57
N LYS A 13 2.44 12.76 33.98
CA LYS A 13 2.09 12.75 32.56
C LYS A 13 3.40 12.78 31.74
N GLY A 14 3.86 11.61 31.31
CA GLY A 14 4.95 11.48 30.35
C GLY A 14 4.45 11.78 28.94
N SER A 15 4.26 13.06 28.61
CA SER A 15 4.28 13.49 27.22
C SER A 15 5.68 13.20 26.65
N LEU A 16 5.76 12.35 25.62
CA LEU A 16 7.03 12.05 24.96
C LEU A 16 7.65 13.35 24.39
N PRO A 17 8.94 13.62 24.63
CA PRO A 17 9.67 14.54 23.78
C PRO A 17 9.91 13.89 22.41
N PRO A 18 9.91 14.66 21.31
CA PRO A 18 10.26 14.14 20.00
C PRO A 18 11.69 13.61 20.05
N SER A 19 11.89 12.34 19.69
CA SER A 19 13.22 11.76 19.52
C SER A 19 13.94 12.57 18.44
N LYS A 20 15.00 13.27 18.85
CA LYS A 20 15.94 13.90 17.93
C LYS A 20 16.67 12.77 17.21
N LEU A 21 16.14 12.36 16.05
CA LEU A 21 16.90 11.63 15.05
C LEU A 21 18.00 12.56 14.56
N SER A 22 19.20 12.39 15.10
CA SER A 22 20.40 13.12 14.71
C SER A 22 20.66 12.89 13.22
N THR A 23 20.54 13.94 12.42
CA THR A 23 20.96 13.95 11.02
C THR A 23 22.49 13.91 10.98
N ASN A 24 23.08 12.72 10.83
CA ASN A 24 24.48 12.62 10.46
C ASN A 24 24.64 13.24 9.06
N ILE A 25 25.48 14.29 8.97
CA ILE A 25 25.86 14.90 7.70
C ILE A 25 26.83 13.92 7.03
N ILE A 26 26.33 13.10 6.11
CA ILE A 26 27.18 12.20 5.32
C ILE A 26 27.83 13.04 4.21
N PRO A 27 29.17 13.07 4.08
CA PRO A 27 29.83 13.81 3.00
C PRO A 27 29.31 13.34 1.63
N GLN A 28 29.03 14.30 0.73
CA GLN A 28 28.50 14.01 -0.59
C GLN A 28 29.58 13.31 -1.44
N PRO A 29 29.38 12.06 -1.89
CA PRO A 29 30.33 11.43 -2.79
C PRO A 29 30.26 12.10 -4.17
N HIS A 30 31.42 12.53 -4.68
CA HIS A 30 31.55 13.09 -6.03
C HIS A 30 31.37 12.03 -7.12
N SER A 31 31.69 10.76 -6.82
CA SER A 31 31.48 9.60 -7.68
C SER A 31 31.15 8.37 -6.83
N VAL A 32 30.15 7.61 -7.24
CA VAL A 32 29.81 6.30 -6.65
C VAL A 32 29.87 5.27 -7.78
N SER A 33 30.60 4.18 -7.58
CA SER A 33 30.69 3.12 -8.58
C SER A 33 29.34 2.42 -8.80
N GLU A 34 29.16 1.78 -9.96
CA GLU A 34 27.95 1.00 -10.24
C GLU A 34 27.73 -0.08 -9.17
N HIS A 35 28.81 -0.76 -8.75
CA HIS A 35 28.75 -1.80 -7.74
C HIS A 35 28.26 -1.27 -6.37
N GLU A 36 28.78 -0.13 -5.92
CA GLU A 36 28.32 0.51 -4.68
C GLU A 36 26.85 0.94 -4.76
N ALA A 37 26.42 1.46 -5.93
CA ALA A 37 25.02 1.82 -6.14
C ALA A 37 24.10 0.61 -6.06
N ILE A 38 24.46 -0.49 -6.70
CA ILE A 38 23.70 -1.74 -6.67
C ILE A 38 23.70 -2.34 -5.26
N ALA A 39 24.84 -2.37 -4.57
CA ALA A 39 24.92 -2.88 -3.20
C ALA A 39 24.01 -2.11 -2.24
N TYR A 40 24.02 -0.77 -2.33
CA TYR A 40 23.09 0.08 -1.58
C TYR A 40 21.63 -0.23 -1.92
N PHE A 41 21.30 -0.34 -3.21
CA PHE A 41 19.94 -0.61 -3.65
C PHE A 41 19.43 -1.96 -3.16
N LEU A 42 20.23 -3.03 -3.26
CA LEU A 42 19.86 -4.35 -2.76
C LEU A 42 19.64 -4.35 -1.25
N GLN A 43 20.50 -3.65 -0.49
CA GLN A 43 20.36 -3.53 0.96
C GLN A 43 19.06 -2.81 1.39
N GLU A 44 18.73 -1.71 0.72
CA GLU A 44 17.59 -0.85 1.10
C GLU A 44 16.26 -1.28 0.49
N TYR A 45 16.29 -1.96 -0.67
CA TYR A 45 15.10 -2.26 -1.46
C TYR A 45 14.80 -3.73 -1.66
N SER A 46 15.69 -4.64 -1.25
CA SER A 46 15.39 -6.08 -1.22
C SER A 46 15.12 -6.54 0.20
N VAL A 47 14.06 -7.32 0.40
CA VAL A 47 13.74 -7.92 1.69
C VAL A 47 13.87 -9.42 1.54
N GLN A 48 14.70 -10.05 2.37
CA GLN A 48 14.90 -11.49 2.33
C GLN A 48 13.64 -12.25 2.80
N PRO A 49 13.41 -13.47 2.30
CA PRO A 49 12.35 -14.36 2.77
C PRO A 49 12.36 -14.50 4.29
N GLY A 50 11.18 -14.43 4.92
CA GLY A 50 11.04 -14.73 6.34
C GLY A 50 10.98 -16.23 6.62
N SER A 51 11.13 -16.61 7.89
CA SER A 51 10.77 -17.95 8.32
C SER A 51 9.28 -18.22 8.01
N GLY A 52 8.98 -19.40 7.44
CA GLY A 52 7.60 -19.80 7.12
C GLY A 52 7.23 -19.86 5.63
N GLY A 53 8.19 -19.81 4.71
CA GLY A 53 7.99 -20.16 3.30
C GLY A 53 7.41 -19.05 2.41
N PHE A 54 7.40 -17.80 2.88
CA PHE A 54 7.04 -16.66 2.05
C PHE A 54 8.25 -16.03 1.39
N GLY A 55 8.18 -15.86 0.07
CA GLY A 55 9.20 -15.15 -0.69
C GLY A 55 9.42 -13.73 -0.19
N GLY A 56 10.63 -13.22 -0.42
CA GLY A 56 11.02 -11.87 -0.07
C GLY A 56 10.34 -10.82 -0.95
N HIS A 57 10.91 -9.62 -0.98
CA HIS A 57 10.68 -8.64 -2.05
C HIS A 57 12.00 -8.46 -2.80
N LEU A 58 12.00 -8.68 -4.12
CA LEU A 58 13.21 -8.57 -4.95
C LEU A 58 14.37 -9.46 -4.47
N ASP A 59 14.08 -10.55 -3.77
CA ASP A 59 15.06 -11.53 -3.29
C ASP A 59 15.85 -12.20 -4.43
N THR A 60 15.23 -12.36 -5.60
CA THR A 60 15.88 -12.89 -6.83
C THR A 60 16.50 -11.82 -7.73
N LEU A 61 16.44 -10.54 -7.34
CA LEU A 61 16.90 -9.45 -8.21
C LEU A 61 18.40 -9.53 -8.49
N GLN A 62 19.21 -9.92 -7.50
CA GLN A 62 20.66 -10.02 -7.66
C GLN A 62 21.00 -11.03 -8.77
N ASP A 63 20.47 -12.25 -8.68
CA ASP A 63 20.66 -13.29 -9.69
C ASP A 63 20.14 -12.84 -11.07
N MET A 64 19.01 -12.14 -11.09
CA MET A 64 18.44 -11.59 -12.33
C MET A 64 19.35 -10.52 -12.95
N TYR A 65 19.97 -9.68 -12.14
CA TYR A 65 20.88 -8.63 -12.57
C TYR A 65 22.20 -9.20 -13.10
N GLU A 66 22.83 -10.11 -12.35
CA GLU A 66 24.10 -10.76 -12.72
C GLU A 66 23.98 -11.62 -13.99
N SER A 67 22.85 -12.31 -14.16
CA SER A 67 22.55 -13.08 -15.38
C SER A 67 22.13 -12.22 -16.58
N SER A 68 22.06 -10.90 -16.44
CA SER A 68 21.62 -10.00 -17.50
C SER A 68 22.77 -9.38 -18.26
N HIS A 69 22.65 -9.32 -19.58
CA HIS A 69 23.59 -8.60 -20.44
C HIS A 69 23.63 -7.11 -20.06
N ARG A 70 24.82 -6.49 -20.06
CA ARG A 70 25.02 -5.08 -19.66
C ARG A 70 24.10 -4.10 -20.39
N GLU A 71 23.84 -4.35 -21.68
CA GLU A 71 22.96 -3.51 -22.50
C GLU A 71 21.44 -3.78 -22.32
N SER A 72 21.07 -4.71 -21.45
CA SER A 72 19.67 -5.06 -21.18
C SER A 72 18.91 -3.91 -20.51
N CYS A 73 17.58 -3.93 -20.68
CA CYS A 73 16.72 -2.99 -19.98
C CYS A 73 16.86 -3.09 -18.45
N LEU A 74 17.01 -4.32 -17.91
CA LEU A 74 17.10 -4.54 -16.47
C LEU A 74 18.35 -3.89 -15.87
N GLN A 75 19.52 -4.13 -16.45
CA GLN A 75 20.78 -3.53 -15.99
C GLN A 75 20.67 -2.00 -15.90
N LYS A 76 20.19 -1.37 -16.97
CA LYS A 76 20.02 0.08 -17.06
C LYS A 76 18.96 0.62 -16.10
N ALA A 77 17.82 -0.07 -15.98
CA ALA A 77 16.74 0.33 -15.09
C ALA A 77 17.14 0.20 -13.61
N THR A 78 17.82 -0.87 -13.23
CA THR A 78 18.32 -1.05 -11.85
C THR A 78 19.35 0.03 -11.52
N LEU A 79 20.31 0.32 -12.40
CA LEU A 79 21.29 1.40 -12.19
C LEU A 79 20.61 2.78 -12.11
N ALA A 80 19.66 3.07 -13.00
CA ALA A 80 18.90 4.32 -12.96
C ALA A 80 18.21 4.53 -11.61
N THR A 81 17.52 3.50 -11.11
CA THR A 81 16.81 3.57 -9.82
C THR A 81 17.79 3.62 -8.66
N ALA A 82 18.85 2.81 -8.66
CA ALA A 82 19.88 2.80 -7.62
C ALA A 82 20.56 4.17 -7.47
N TYR A 83 20.99 4.77 -8.58
CA TYR A 83 21.57 6.11 -8.57
C TYR A 83 20.55 7.18 -8.18
N LEU A 84 19.29 7.05 -8.57
CA LEU A 84 18.24 7.98 -8.12
C LEU A 84 18.10 7.92 -6.59
N CYS A 85 17.98 6.72 -6.01
CA CYS A 85 17.88 6.51 -4.57
C CYS A 85 19.10 7.10 -3.83
N LEU A 86 20.32 6.82 -4.30
CA LEU A 86 21.54 7.40 -3.73
C LEU A 86 21.58 8.93 -3.86
N SER A 87 21.14 9.47 -5.00
CA SER A 87 21.08 10.91 -5.21
C SER A 87 20.15 11.58 -4.20
N ARG A 88 19.08 10.89 -3.78
CA ARG A 88 18.18 11.38 -2.74
C ARG A 88 18.84 11.31 -1.37
N HIS A 89 19.43 10.17 -1.04
CA HIS A 89 20.11 9.95 0.23
C HIS A 89 21.24 10.97 0.48
N TYR A 90 22.11 11.19 -0.52
CA TYR A 90 23.23 12.13 -0.43
C TYR A 90 22.89 13.56 -0.87
N LYS A 91 21.67 13.80 -1.39
CA LYS A 91 21.27 15.09 -1.99
C LYS A 91 22.23 15.56 -3.09
N SER A 92 22.70 14.64 -3.94
CA SER A 92 23.71 14.89 -4.97
C SER A 92 23.08 15.12 -6.35
N SER A 93 23.34 16.28 -6.96
CA SER A 93 22.89 16.61 -8.32
C SER A 93 23.65 15.84 -9.41
N ALA A 94 24.91 15.48 -9.15
CA ALA A 94 25.72 14.67 -10.05
C ALA A 94 25.14 13.26 -10.18
N LEU A 95 24.87 12.59 -9.05
CA LEU A 95 24.23 11.27 -9.04
C LEU A 95 22.81 11.32 -9.64
N TYR A 96 22.10 12.42 -9.45
CA TYR A 96 20.79 12.62 -10.09
C TYR A 96 20.88 12.68 -11.62
N SER A 97 21.86 13.43 -12.13
CA SER A 97 22.09 13.53 -13.58
C SER A 97 22.46 12.17 -14.17
N LEU A 98 23.32 11.42 -13.48
CA LEU A 98 23.70 10.06 -13.87
C LEU A 98 22.51 9.10 -13.86
N ALA A 99 21.66 9.15 -12.83
CA ALA A 99 20.43 8.37 -12.76
C ALA A 99 19.54 8.60 -13.99
N TYR A 100 19.47 9.84 -14.45
CA TYR A 100 18.68 10.24 -15.62
C TYR A 100 19.30 9.83 -16.96
N GLU A 101 20.62 9.74 -17.04
CA GLU A 101 21.32 9.16 -18.18
C GLU A 101 20.96 7.67 -18.34
N TYR A 102 21.10 6.89 -17.26
CA TYR A 102 20.69 5.49 -17.23
C TYR A 102 19.19 5.33 -17.46
N ARG A 103 18.35 6.24 -16.94
CA ARG A 103 16.90 6.26 -17.20
C ARG A 103 16.60 6.36 -18.70
N GLY A 104 17.26 7.29 -19.39
CA GLY A 104 17.12 7.46 -20.84
C GLY A 104 17.57 6.20 -21.60
N ALA A 105 18.67 5.59 -21.17
CA ALA A 105 19.15 4.34 -21.74
C ALA A 105 18.20 3.16 -21.47
N ALA A 106 17.62 3.08 -20.28
CA ALA A 106 16.63 2.08 -19.89
C ALA A 106 15.37 2.18 -20.74
N LEU A 107 14.81 3.38 -20.92
CA LEU A 107 13.63 3.61 -21.77
C LEU A 107 13.88 3.18 -23.22
N ARG A 108 15.04 3.50 -23.80
CA ARG A 108 15.42 3.03 -25.14
C ARG A 108 15.49 1.50 -25.21
N ALA A 109 16.07 0.85 -24.21
CA ALA A 109 16.18 -0.60 -24.14
C ALA A 109 14.81 -1.27 -23.94
N ILE A 110 13.95 -0.74 -23.07
CA ILE A 110 12.59 -1.22 -22.85
C ILE A 110 11.78 -1.13 -24.15
N ASN A 111 11.81 0.02 -24.84
CA ASN A 111 11.08 0.21 -26.09
C ASN A 111 11.54 -0.77 -27.18
N ARG A 112 12.85 -1.01 -27.29
CA ARG A 112 13.40 -2.02 -28.21
C ARG A 112 12.93 -3.42 -27.85
N ASP A 113 12.95 -3.78 -26.56
CA ASP A 113 12.53 -5.11 -26.12
C ASP A 113 11.01 -5.32 -26.32
N LEU A 114 10.18 -4.29 -26.07
CA LEU A 114 8.73 -4.30 -26.35
C LEU A 114 8.40 -4.37 -27.85
N ALA A 115 9.25 -3.79 -28.70
CA ALA A 115 9.09 -3.85 -30.16
C ALA A 115 9.46 -5.22 -30.75
N SER A 116 10.17 -6.07 -30.00
CA SER A 116 10.53 -7.40 -30.47
C SER A 116 9.33 -8.36 -30.39
N THR A 117 9.01 -9.02 -31.50
CA THR A 117 7.75 -9.78 -31.74
C THR A 117 7.59 -11.06 -30.91
N SER A 118 8.41 -11.29 -29.87
CA SER A 118 8.28 -12.49 -29.03
C SER A 118 7.13 -12.31 -28.05
N SER A 119 6.09 -13.12 -28.23
CA SER A 119 4.84 -13.20 -27.45
C SER A 119 5.01 -13.51 -25.95
N SER A 120 6.24 -13.62 -25.42
CA SER A 120 6.48 -13.78 -23.99
C SER A 120 7.07 -12.49 -23.39
N PHE A 121 6.31 -11.87 -22.49
CA PHE A 121 6.79 -10.75 -21.69
C PHE A 121 7.86 -11.27 -20.74
N LYS A 122 9.11 -10.91 -20.98
CA LYS A 122 10.22 -11.33 -20.14
C LYS A 122 10.12 -10.62 -18.78
N ASP A 123 10.29 -11.37 -17.69
CA ASP A 123 10.31 -10.85 -16.31
C ASP A 123 11.26 -9.66 -16.20
N LYS A 124 12.41 -9.72 -16.87
CA LYS A 124 13.40 -8.64 -16.94
C LYS A 124 12.81 -7.32 -17.47
N THR A 125 11.98 -7.37 -18.52
CA THR A 125 11.35 -6.18 -19.11
C THR A 125 10.27 -5.62 -18.17
N LEU A 126 9.43 -6.48 -17.59
CA LEU A 126 8.40 -6.06 -16.63
C LEU A 126 9.02 -5.46 -15.36
N THR A 127 10.03 -6.12 -14.78
CA THR A 127 10.81 -5.59 -13.64
C THR A 127 11.44 -4.24 -13.97
N SER A 128 11.97 -4.07 -15.18
CA SER A 128 12.51 -2.77 -15.62
C SER A 128 11.43 -1.68 -15.62
N ILE A 129 10.23 -1.97 -16.14
CA ILE A 129 9.12 -1.01 -16.15
C ILE A 129 8.64 -0.72 -14.71
N MET A 130 8.65 -1.71 -13.82
CA MET A 130 8.33 -1.52 -12.40
C MET A 130 9.31 -0.55 -11.73
N PHE A 131 10.61 -0.68 -12.00
CA PHE A 131 11.62 0.28 -11.53
C PHE A 131 11.39 1.68 -12.09
N MET A 132 10.99 1.81 -13.36
CA MET A 132 10.63 3.11 -13.91
C MET A 132 9.45 3.74 -13.18
N GLY A 133 8.43 2.96 -12.79
CA GLY A 133 7.32 3.44 -11.97
C GLY A 133 7.76 3.91 -10.59
N MET A 134 8.62 3.13 -9.94
CA MET A 134 9.21 3.51 -8.66
C MET A 134 10.02 4.82 -8.74
N MET A 135 10.72 5.07 -9.86
CA MET A 135 11.37 6.36 -10.09
C MET A 135 10.38 7.52 -10.20
N GLU A 136 9.17 7.31 -10.75
CA GLU A 136 8.12 8.34 -10.81
C GLU A 136 7.67 8.77 -9.41
N ASP A 137 7.60 7.84 -8.46
CA ASP A 137 7.19 8.12 -7.09
C ASP A 137 8.31 8.75 -6.23
N ILE A 138 9.56 8.44 -6.54
CA ILE A 138 10.73 9.01 -5.85
C ILE A 138 11.04 10.42 -6.36
N ASP A 139 10.99 10.65 -7.67
CA ASP A 139 11.60 11.83 -8.27
C ASP A 139 10.79 13.13 -8.09
N PRO A 140 11.38 14.20 -7.52
CA PRO A 140 10.74 15.51 -7.37
C PRO A 140 10.37 16.19 -8.69
N GLN A 141 11.07 15.92 -9.80
CA GLN A 141 10.86 16.62 -11.08
C GLN A 141 9.95 15.86 -12.06
N GLY A 142 9.39 14.72 -11.66
CA GLY A 142 8.46 13.95 -12.48
C GLY A 142 7.35 14.84 -13.04
N VAL A 143 7.34 14.98 -14.37
CA VAL A 143 6.45 15.85 -15.16
C VAL A 143 4.98 15.44 -15.05
N SER A 144 4.69 14.31 -14.38
CA SER A 144 3.34 13.79 -14.24
C SER A 144 3.10 13.14 -12.89
N LYS A 145 2.00 13.54 -12.24
CA LYS A 145 1.41 12.84 -11.09
C LYS A 145 0.65 11.57 -11.47
N LYS A 146 0.63 11.21 -12.76
CA LYS A 146 -0.07 10.02 -13.27
C LYS A 146 0.87 8.83 -13.29
N PRO A 147 0.42 7.63 -12.89
CA PRO A 147 1.23 6.41 -12.83
C PRO A 147 1.38 5.78 -14.21
N TYR A 148 2.09 6.43 -15.14
CA TYR A 148 2.13 6.02 -16.54
C TYR A 148 2.75 4.65 -16.75
N HIS A 149 3.82 4.31 -16.03
CA HIS A 149 4.46 3.00 -16.20
C HIS A 149 3.55 1.89 -15.68
N MET A 150 2.82 2.12 -14.58
CA MET A 150 1.85 1.14 -14.07
C MET A 150 0.68 0.95 -15.03
N LEU A 151 0.14 2.03 -15.59
CA LEU A 151 -0.91 1.94 -16.63
C LEU A 151 -0.40 1.27 -17.91
N GLY A 152 0.88 1.50 -18.26
CA GLY A 152 1.56 0.80 -19.35
C GLY A 152 1.65 -0.70 -19.11
N ILE A 153 2.01 -1.12 -17.89
CA ILE A 153 1.99 -2.54 -17.50
C ILE A 153 0.58 -3.12 -17.60
N ALA A 154 -0.43 -2.43 -17.07
CA ALA A 154 -1.81 -2.89 -17.19
C ALA A 154 -2.16 -3.14 -18.68
N ARG A 155 -1.85 -2.18 -19.55
CA ARG A 155 -2.09 -2.30 -20.99
C ARG A 155 -1.34 -3.46 -21.64
N ILE A 156 -0.10 -3.72 -21.21
CA ILE A 156 0.69 -4.86 -21.67
C ILE A 156 -0.03 -6.18 -21.36
N TYR A 157 -0.51 -6.37 -20.13
CA TYR A 157 -1.27 -7.57 -19.75
C TYR A 157 -2.59 -7.70 -20.52
N GLU A 158 -3.27 -6.59 -20.78
CA GLU A 158 -4.52 -6.59 -21.55
C GLU A 158 -4.31 -7.01 -23.00
N VAL A 159 -3.30 -6.46 -23.68
CA VAL A 159 -2.97 -6.83 -25.07
C VAL A 159 -2.51 -8.29 -25.14
N ALA A 160 -1.83 -8.78 -24.11
CA ALA A 160 -1.45 -10.18 -23.97
C ALA A 160 -2.62 -11.15 -23.77
N GLY A 161 -3.79 -10.65 -23.37
CA GLY A 161 -4.87 -11.48 -22.84
C GLY A 161 -4.53 -12.17 -21.51
N HIS A 162 -3.50 -11.72 -20.80
CA HIS A 162 -3.08 -12.30 -19.54
C HIS A 162 -3.82 -11.64 -18.35
N ARG A 163 -4.38 -12.46 -17.47
CA ARG A 163 -4.97 -11.99 -16.20
C ARG A 163 -3.96 -12.15 -15.08
N LEU A 164 -3.74 -11.09 -14.30
CA LEU A 164 -2.70 -11.07 -13.26
C LEU A 164 -3.01 -12.04 -12.12
N LEU A 165 -4.29 -12.17 -11.77
CA LEU A 165 -4.76 -13.07 -10.71
C LEU A 165 -4.40 -14.55 -10.97
N ASN A 166 -4.28 -14.96 -12.24
CA ASN A 166 -3.95 -16.36 -12.59
C ASN A 166 -2.53 -16.76 -12.20
N ASN A 167 -1.63 -15.78 -12.10
CA ASN A 167 -0.19 -16.01 -11.91
C ASN A 167 0.37 -15.37 -10.63
N ILE A 168 -0.46 -14.67 -9.85
CA ILE A 168 -0.02 -13.91 -8.66
C ILE A 168 0.71 -14.76 -7.61
N HIS A 169 0.35 -16.04 -7.51
CA HIS A 169 0.99 -16.99 -6.59
C HIS A 169 2.18 -17.73 -7.22
N LYS A 170 2.31 -17.70 -8.55
CA LYS A 170 3.35 -18.39 -9.32
C LYS A 170 4.59 -17.54 -9.49
N ARG A 171 4.43 -16.21 -9.56
CA ARG A 171 5.51 -15.25 -9.81
C ARG A 171 5.42 -14.08 -8.84
N GLN A 172 6.47 -13.88 -8.06
CA GLN A 172 6.60 -12.76 -7.12
C GLN A 172 6.39 -11.40 -7.81
N LEU A 173 6.89 -11.26 -9.04
CA LEU A 173 6.70 -10.05 -9.86
C LEU A 173 5.22 -9.74 -10.11
N ASP A 174 4.39 -10.76 -10.36
CA ASP A 174 2.94 -10.57 -10.58
C ASP A 174 2.26 -10.07 -9.29
N GLY A 175 2.68 -10.57 -8.12
CA GLY A 175 2.25 -10.05 -6.82
C GLY A 175 2.65 -8.59 -6.59
N TRP A 176 3.87 -8.20 -6.99
CA TRP A 176 4.29 -6.81 -6.93
C TRP A 176 3.45 -5.92 -7.86
N ILE A 177 3.34 -6.28 -9.13
CA ILE A 177 2.51 -5.55 -10.10
C ILE A 177 1.08 -5.40 -9.57
N PHE A 178 0.50 -6.47 -9.01
CA PHE A 178 -0.85 -6.44 -8.47
C PHE A 178 -1.01 -5.39 -7.37
N SER A 179 -0.05 -5.34 -6.44
CA SER A 179 -0.06 -4.36 -5.34
C SER A 179 0.04 -2.92 -5.83
N GLU A 180 0.87 -2.64 -6.84
CA GLU A 180 1.04 -1.28 -7.39
C GLU A 180 -0.17 -0.83 -8.23
N LEU A 181 -0.90 -1.77 -8.85
CA LEU A 181 -2.07 -1.45 -9.67
C LEU A 181 -3.35 -1.15 -8.87
N GLN A 182 -3.39 -1.40 -7.55
CA GLN A 182 -4.61 -1.18 -6.76
C GLN A 182 -5.05 0.29 -6.74
N ILE A 183 -4.13 1.21 -6.46
CA ILE A 183 -4.44 2.66 -6.40
C ILE A 183 -4.79 3.23 -7.79
N PRO A 184 -4.01 2.96 -8.86
CA PRO A 184 -4.39 3.37 -10.22
C PRO A 184 -5.77 2.84 -10.63
N SER A 185 -6.11 1.59 -10.29
CA SER A 185 -7.40 0.98 -10.63
C SER A 185 -8.60 1.65 -9.96
N LEU A 186 -8.43 2.15 -8.72
CA LEU A 186 -9.45 2.93 -8.01
C LEU A 186 -9.76 4.26 -8.71
N ASN A 187 -8.77 4.88 -9.34
CA ASN A 187 -8.89 6.18 -10.01
C ASN A 187 -9.17 6.06 -11.52
N ALA A 188 -9.17 4.85 -12.08
CA ALA A 188 -9.40 4.65 -13.50
C ALA A 188 -10.88 4.87 -13.87
N ASP A 189 -11.12 5.53 -15.01
CA ASP A 189 -12.48 5.73 -15.54
C ASP A 189 -13.17 4.41 -15.88
N LYS A 190 -12.38 3.43 -16.35
CA LYS A 190 -12.79 2.08 -16.69
C LYS A 190 -12.04 1.06 -15.84
N PRO A 191 -12.63 -0.11 -15.55
CA PRO A 191 -11.88 -1.22 -15.00
C PRO A 191 -10.65 -1.56 -15.82
N LEU A 192 -9.55 -1.84 -15.12
CA LEU A 192 -8.37 -2.44 -15.72
C LEU A 192 -8.65 -3.92 -15.93
N ASP A 193 -8.66 -4.35 -17.18
CA ASP A 193 -9.06 -5.71 -17.53
C ASP A 193 -8.02 -6.72 -17.03
N CYS A 194 -6.76 -6.33 -16.87
CA CYS A 194 -5.73 -7.21 -16.30
C CYS A 194 -6.00 -7.64 -14.84
N LEU A 195 -6.82 -6.87 -14.11
CA LEU A 195 -7.24 -7.15 -12.73
C LEU A 195 -8.60 -7.83 -12.64
N THR A 196 -9.35 -8.00 -13.73
CA THR A 196 -10.67 -8.64 -13.65
C THR A 196 -10.55 -10.08 -13.18
N VAL A 197 -11.42 -10.44 -12.24
CA VAL A 197 -11.57 -11.80 -11.73
C VAL A 197 -12.06 -12.70 -12.87
N PRO A 198 -11.35 -13.80 -13.20
CA PRO A 198 -11.83 -14.78 -14.18
C PRO A 198 -13.12 -15.45 -13.72
N ASP A 199 -14.01 -15.78 -14.66
CA ASP A 199 -15.27 -16.50 -14.40
C ASP A 199 -15.06 -18.01 -14.11
N THR A 200 -13.87 -18.54 -14.35
CA THR A 200 -13.51 -19.96 -14.17
C THR A 200 -12.62 -20.20 -12.95
N ASP A 201 -12.71 -21.43 -12.40
CA ASP A 201 -12.02 -22.01 -11.23
C ASP A 201 -10.75 -21.28 -10.79
N LEU A 202 -10.92 -20.17 -10.07
CA LEU A 202 -9.86 -19.66 -9.21
C LEU A 202 -9.56 -20.78 -8.22
N GLU A 203 -8.28 -21.15 -8.11
CA GLU A 203 -7.81 -22.05 -7.06
C GLU A 203 -8.00 -21.37 -5.69
N THR A 204 -9.24 -21.38 -5.20
CA THR A 204 -9.66 -20.77 -3.93
C THR A 204 -8.98 -21.42 -2.72
N GLY A 205 -8.32 -22.57 -2.90
CA GLY A 205 -7.42 -23.15 -1.91
C GLY A 205 -6.20 -22.27 -1.59
N ASN A 206 -5.76 -21.41 -2.52
CA ASN A 206 -4.61 -20.54 -2.29
C ASN A 206 -5.02 -19.21 -1.62
N PHE A 207 -4.50 -18.98 -0.42
CA PHE A 207 -4.78 -17.79 0.38
C PHE A 207 -4.41 -16.47 -0.33
N TYR A 208 -3.33 -16.43 -1.11
CA TYR A 208 -2.92 -15.24 -1.86
C TYR A 208 -3.90 -14.87 -2.97
N ILE A 209 -4.39 -15.89 -3.69
CA ILE A 209 -5.40 -15.70 -4.73
C ILE A 209 -6.68 -15.14 -4.09
N ARG A 210 -7.10 -15.69 -2.94
CA ARG A 210 -8.27 -15.18 -2.22
C ARG A 210 -8.09 -13.75 -1.71
N LEU A 211 -6.92 -13.39 -1.18
CA LEU A 211 -6.63 -12.00 -0.78
C LEU A 211 -6.71 -11.04 -1.98
N ALA A 212 -6.09 -11.42 -3.10
CA ALA A 212 -6.08 -10.62 -4.31
C ALA A 212 -7.48 -10.50 -4.93
N HIS A 213 -8.27 -11.58 -4.87
CA HIS A 213 -9.66 -11.60 -5.26
C HIS A 213 -10.49 -10.59 -4.45
N ILE A 214 -10.42 -10.66 -3.12
CA ILE A 214 -11.14 -9.72 -2.24
C ILE A 214 -10.68 -8.28 -2.48
N ALA A 215 -9.37 -8.03 -2.59
CA ALA A 215 -8.85 -6.70 -2.86
C ALA A 215 -9.38 -6.13 -4.20
N THR A 216 -9.47 -6.98 -5.22
CA THR A 216 -10.06 -6.63 -6.52
C THR A 216 -11.54 -6.29 -6.38
N ARG A 217 -12.33 -7.11 -5.69
CA ARG A 217 -13.75 -6.85 -5.43
C ARG A 217 -13.97 -5.54 -4.67
N ILE A 218 -13.14 -5.26 -3.66
CA ILE A 218 -13.14 -3.99 -2.93
C ILE A 218 -12.89 -2.82 -3.89
N THR A 219 -11.87 -2.92 -4.75
CA THR A 219 -11.55 -1.87 -5.73
C THR A 219 -12.73 -1.59 -6.67
N HIS A 220 -13.38 -2.64 -7.19
CA HIS A 220 -14.59 -2.50 -8.00
C HIS A 220 -15.75 -1.85 -7.24
N PHE A 221 -15.98 -2.27 -5.99
CA PHE A 221 -17.01 -1.69 -5.12
C PHE A 221 -16.77 -0.19 -4.90
N CYS A 222 -15.56 0.19 -4.49
CA CYS A 222 -15.18 1.58 -4.23
C CYS A 222 -15.34 2.45 -5.48
N ARG A 223 -14.89 1.97 -6.64
CA ARG A 223 -15.04 2.70 -7.91
C ARG A 223 -16.51 2.89 -8.28
N ARG A 224 -17.33 1.84 -8.20
CA ARG A 224 -18.76 1.91 -8.51
C ARG A 224 -19.48 2.88 -7.59
N ALA A 225 -19.18 2.85 -6.29
CA ALA A 225 -19.72 3.82 -5.33
C ALA A 225 -19.33 5.26 -5.68
N LYS A 226 -18.05 5.52 -6.01
CA LYS A 226 -17.55 6.84 -6.41
C LYS A 226 -18.24 7.39 -7.67
N GLN A 227 -18.47 6.52 -8.66
CA GLN A 227 -19.21 6.88 -9.89
C GLN A 227 -20.67 7.27 -9.61
N LEU A 228 -21.32 6.65 -8.62
CA LEU A 228 -22.68 7.03 -8.21
C LEU A 228 -22.71 8.40 -7.53
N SER A 229 -21.67 8.74 -6.76
CA SER A 229 -21.55 10.02 -6.07
C SER A 229 -21.26 11.19 -7.03
N SER A 230 -20.61 10.95 -8.18
CA SER A 230 -20.18 11.99 -9.12
C SER A 230 -21.17 12.33 -10.24
N GLY A 231 -22.14 11.46 -10.54
CA GLY A 231 -23.04 11.64 -11.69
C GLY A 231 -24.00 12.82 -11.55
N ARG A 232 -23.87 13.85 -12.42
CA ARG A 232 -24.83 14.94 -12.68
C ARG A 232 -25.73 14.62 -13.88
N ALA A 233 -26.92 15.25 -13.90
CA ALA A 233 -27.95 15.28 -14.97
C ALA A 233 -29.03 14.17 -14.93
N LEU A 234 -30.08 14.41 -14.14
CA LEU A 234 -31.46 13.87 -14.23
C LEU A 234 -32.36 14.75 -13.33
N GLU A 235 -33.66 14.81 -13.58
CA GLU A 235 -34.64 15.53 -12.75
C GLU A 235 -34.64 15.03 -11.29
N ALA A 236 -34.89 15.92 -10.33
CA ALA A 236 -34.51 15.73 -8.92
C ALA A 236 -35.19 14.55 -8.21
N SER A 237 -36.39 14.11 -8.64
CA SER A 237 -37.14 13.02 -8.00
C SER A 237 -36.82 11.65 -8.62
N GLU A 238 -36.87 11.51 -9.95
CA GLU A 238 -36.53 10.27 -10.66
C GLU A 238 -35.06 9.87 -10.44
N ARG A 239 -34.16 10.87 -10.37
CA ARG A 239 -32.75 10.66 -10.03
C ARG A 239 -32.55 10.07 -8.64
N GLN A 240 -33.39 10.44 -7.67
CA GLN A 240 -33.25 9.94 -6.30
C GLN A 240 -33.67 8.48 -6.19
N THR A 241 -34.76 8.08 -6.85
CA THR A 241 -35.20 6.68 -6.89
C THR A 241 -34.17 5.80 -7.59
N LEU A 242 -33.70 6.21 -8.78
CA LEU A 242 -32.67 5.45 -9.50
C LEU A 242 -31.34 5.37 -8.74
N LEU A 243 -30.93 6.48 -8.10
CA LEU A 243 -29.73 6.50 -7.25
C LEU A 243 -29.89 5.58 -6.04
N ARG A 244 -31.05 5.60 -5.39
CA ARG A 244 -31.38 4.71 -4.27
C ARG A 244 -31.24 3.25 -4.69
N ASP A 245 -31.84 2.84 -5.79
CA ASP A 245 -31.81 1.44 -6.23
C ASP A 245 -30.38 1.00 -6.59
N LYS A 246 -29.60 1.88 -7.25
CA LYS A 246 -28.19 1.64 -7.51
C LYS A 246 -27.36 1.55 -6.22
N LEU A 247 -27.63 2.39 -5.22
CA LEU A 247 -26.98 2.35 -3.91
C LEU A 247 -27.30 1.05 -3.15
N VAL A 248 -28.56 0.61 -3.16
CA VAL A 248 -28.97 -0.67 -2.57
C VAL A 248 -28.21 -1.83 -3.22
N SER A 249 -28.11 -1.85 -4.56
CA SER A 249 -27.33 -2.86 -5.28
C SER A 249 -25.85 -2.85 -4.91
N VAL A 250 -25.24 -1.66 -4.78
CA VAL A 250 -23.85 -1.52 -4.32
C VAL A 250 -23.70 -2.00 -2.87
N MET A 251 -24.62 -1.65 -1.98
CA MET A 251 -24.59 -2.09 -0.58
C MET A 251 -24.71 -3.60 -0.44
N GLN A 252 -25.54 -4.26 -1.27
CA GLN A 252 -25.62 -5.72 -1.33
C GLN A 252 -24.27 -6.34 -1.73
N GLN A 253 -23.55 -5.75 -2.69
CA GLN A 253 -22.19 -6.17 -3.02
C GLN A 253 -21.24 -6.00 -1.83
N GLY A 254 -21.33 -4.88 -1.11
CA GLY A 254 -20.54 -4.63 0.10
C GLY A 254 -20.79 -5.68 1.19
N MET A 255 -22.04 -6.07 1.42
CA MET A 255 -22.38 -7.13 2.37
C MET A 255 -21.83 -8.49 1.94
N SER A 256 -21.89 -8.81 0.64
CA SER A 256 -21.27 -10.03 0.11
C SER A 256 -19.75 -10.07 0.32
N ILE A 257 -19.05 -8.93 0.13
CA ILE A 257 -17.62 -8.82 0.43
C ILE A 257 -17.37 -9.04 1.94
N GLN A 258 -18.22 -8.48 2.80
CA GLN A 258 -18.08 -8.66 4.24
C GLN A 258 -18.24 -10.11 4.68
N SER A 259 -19.17 -10.87 4.08
CA SER A 259 -19.31 -12.31 4.34
C SER A 259 -18.05 -13.08 3.93
N GLU A 260 -17.51 -12.81 2.74
CA GLU A 260 -16.27 -13.44 2.25
C GLU A 260 -15.06 -13.10 3.16
N LEU A 261 -15.01 -11.89 3.72
CA LEU A 261 -13.98 -11.49 4.69
C LEU A 261 -14.06 -12.30 5.99
N VAL A 262 -15.26 -12.62 6.47
CA VAL A 262 -15.45 -13.48 7.65
C VAL A 262 -14.95 -14.89 7.37
N GLU A 263 -15.30 -15.45 6.22
CA GLU A 263 -14.82 -16.76 5.78
C GLU A 263 -13.30 -16.79 5.60
N LEU A 264 -12.72 -15.75 4.99
CA LEU A 264 -11.27 -15.62 4.82
C LEU A 264 -10.57 -15.62 6.17
N LYS A 265 -11.09 -14.87 7.14
CA LYS A 265 -10.54 -14.82 8.49
C LYS A 265 -10.55 -16.19 9.17
N GLY A 266 -11.59 -17.00 8.94
CA GLY A 266 -11.66 -18.38 9.44
C GLY A 266 -10.61 -19.33 8.83
N SER A 267 -10.06 -18.98 7.67
CA SER A 267 -9.12 -19.79 6.90
C SER A 267 -7.68 -19.22 6.84
N LEU A 268 -7.34 -18.30 7.75
CA LEU A 268 -6.03 -17.65 7.77
C LEU A 268 -4.92 -18.69 8.00
N PRO A 269 -3.89 -18.75 7.13
CA PRO A 269 -2.69 -19.54 7.41
C PRO A 269 -2.08 -19.14 8.76
N PRO A 270 -1.45 -20.08 9.50
CA PRO A 270 -0.89 -19.80 10.83
C PRO A 270 0.07 -18.61 10.88
N GLN A 271 0.81 -18.37 9.80
CA GLN A 271 1.73 -17.25 9.73
C GLN A 271 1.01 -15.89 9.65
N TRP A 272 -0.18 -15.84 9.05
CA TRP A 272 -1.03 -14.64 8.94
C TRP A 272 -1.94 -14.46 10.16
N SER A 273 -2.41 -15.56 10.77
CA SER A 273 -3.18 -15.49 12.03
C SER A 273 -2.33 -14.94 13.19
N ASN A 274 -1.04 -15.24 13.20
CA ASN A 274 -0.06 -14.65 14.11
C ASN A 274 0.12 -13.14 13.91
N TRP A 275 -0.03 -12.63 12.68
CA TRP A 275 0.01 -11.19 12.40
C TRP A 275 -1.23 -10.49 12.95
N GLN A 276 -2.44 -11.03 12.75
CA GLN A 276 -3.67 -10.36 13.16
C GLN A 276 -3.95 -10.48 14.68
N THR A 277 -3.65 -11.64 15.27
CA THR A 277 -4.02 -11.95 16.67
C THR A 277 -3.07 -11.32 17.69
N LYS A 278 -1.77 -11.23 17.37
CA LYS A 278 -0.79 -10.77 18.37
C LYS A 278 -0.79 -9.24 18.57
N TYR A 279 -1.26 -8.45 17.61
CA TYR A 279 -1.41 -6.99 17.81
C TYR A 279 -2.67 -6.62 18.62
N GLU A 280 -3.66 -7.51 18.72
CA GLU A 280 -4.88 -7.29 19.51
C GLU A 280 -4.69 -7.65 21.00
N GLN A 281 -3.84 -8.63 21.33
CA GLN A 281 -3.59 -9.07 22.71
C GLN A 281 -2.50 -8.29 23.47
N LEU A 282 -1.75 -7.41 22.80
CA LEU A 282 -0.59 -6.74 23.38
C LEU A 282 -0.89 -5.38 24.03
N ALA A 283 -1.73 -5.39 25.06
CA ALA A 283 -1.88 -4.28 26.00
C ALA A 283 -1.01 -4.43 27.27
N SER A 284 -0.31 -5.56 27.43
CA SER A 284 0.55 -5.80 28.59
C SER A 284 1.65 -6.80 28.24
N THR A 285 2.88 -6.27 28.09
CA THR A 285 4.16 -6.98 28.21
C THR A 285 4.34 -8.31 27.47
N VAL A 286 5.23 -8.30 26.46
CA VAL A 286 5.76 -9.42 25.63
C VAL A 286 5.13 -9.49 24.23
N SER A 287 5.96 -9.27 23.20
CA SER A 287 5.63 -8.87 21.81
C SER A 287 5.87 -9.96 20.74
N PRO A 288 5.29 -9.83 19.53
CA PRO A 288 5.07 -10.93 18.59
C PRO A 288 6.29 -11.38 17.79
N ALA A 289 6.82 -12.55 18.16
CA ALA A 289 7.84 -13.27 17.41
C ALA A 289 7.34 -13.81 16.05
N HIS A 290 8.22 -13.76 15.03
CA HIS A 290 8.24 -14.54 13.78
C HIS A 290 7.44 -14.08 12.54
N ILE A 291 7.40 -12.79 12.20
CA ILE A 291 6.82 -12.32 10.93
C ILE A 291 7.85 -11.44 10.22
N SER A 292 8.17 -11.71 8.95
CA SER A 292 9.04 -10.82 8.15
C SER A 292 8.42 -9.42 8.02
N ARG A 293 9.25 -8.37 8.04
CA ARG A 293 8.82 -6.98 7.75
C ARG A 293 8.05 -6.89 6.43
N TRP A 294 8.36 -7.74 5.45
CA TRP A 294 7.63 -7.80 4.19
C TRP A 294 6.17 -8.24 4.38
N ILE A 295 5.91 -9.27 5.18
CA ILE A 295 4.55 -9.73 5.47
C ILE A 295 3.78 -8.64 6.24
N ALA A 296 4.44 -7.94 7.16
CA ALA A 296 3.83 -6.81 7.86
C ALA A 296 3.43 -5.68 6.88
N CYS A 297 4.26 -5.40 5.86
CA CYS A 297 3.93 -4.44 4.80
C CYS A 297 2.73 -4.89 3.97
N LEU A 298 2.68 -6.16 3.54
CA LEU A 298 1.55 -6.72 2.80
C LEU A 298 0.25 -6.63 3.62
N GLY A 299 0.31 -6.99 4.90
CA GLY A 299 -0.81 -6.86 5.82
C GLY A 299 -1.28 -5.41 5.99
N CYS A 300 -0.35 -4.45 6.09
CA CYS A 300 -0.70 -3.03 6.17
C CYS A 300 -1.31 -2.50 4.87
N GLY A 301 -0.81 -2.92 3.70
CA GLY A 301 -1.42 -2.63 2.41
C GLY A 301 -2.85 -3.18 2.31
N PHE A 302 -3.08 -4.40 2.77
CA PHE A 302 -4.42 -4.99 2.79
C PHE A 302 -5.36 -4.28 3.78
N ASN A 303 -4.88 -3.92 4.98
CA ASN A 303 -5.64 -3.12 5.95
C ASN A 303 -6.03 -1.75 5.36
N MET A 304 -5.14 -1.11 4.61
CA MET A 304 -5.46 0.12 3.90
C MET A 304 -6.59 -0.10 2.88
N THR A 305 -6.55 -1.17 2.09
CA THR A 305 -7.64 -1.53 1.17
C THR A 305 -8.97 -1.73 1.91
N LEU A 306 -8.95 -2.39 3.08
CA LEU A 306 -10.14 -2.52 3.93
C LEU A 306 -10.62 -1.17 4.49
N MET A 307 -9.71 -0.24 4.80
CA MET A 307 -10.11 1.11 5.22
C MET A 307 -10.85 1.85 4.11
N LEU A 308 -10.35 1.78 2.87
CA LEU A 308 -11.04 2.35 1.71
C LEU A 308 -12.44 1.73 1.54
N PHE A 309 -12.55 0.40 1.69
CA PHE A 309 -13.82 -0.32 1.65
C PHE A 309 -14.81 0.17 2.70
N PHE A 310 -14.46 0.11 3.98
CA PHE A 310 -15.39 0.47 5.06
C PHE A 310 -15.74 1.95 5.07
N ASN A 311 -14.82 2.83 4.66
CA ASN A 311 -15.13 4.26 4.51
C ASN A 311 -16.14 4.50 3.38
N THR A 312 -15.92 3.89 2.23
CA THR A 312 -16.85 3.97 1.09
C THR A 312 -18.21 3.37 1.46
N PHE A 313 -18.23 2.20 2.09
CA PHE A 313 -19.45 1.54 2.54
C PHE A 313 -20.23 2.41 3.53
N LEU A 314 -19.55 3.04 4.47
CA LEU A 314 -20.15 3.99 5.41
C LEU A 314 -20.74 5.21 4.70
N SER A 315 -20.08 5.73 3.66
CA SER A 315 -20.60 6.81 2.81
C SER A 315 -21.87 6.40 2.05
N CYS A 316 -21.89 5.19 1.48
CA CYS A 316 -23.08 4.62 0.83
C CYS A 316 -24.25 4.50 1.82
N CYS A 317 -24.03 3.91 3.00
CA CYS A 317 -25.07 3.78 4.04
C CYS A 317 -25.65 5.13 4.43
N ARG A 318 -24.78 6.13 4.72
CA ARG A 318 -25.22 7.49 5.06
C ARG A 318 -26.04 8.13 3.95
N THR A 319 -25.64 7.93 2.70
CA THR A 319 -26.33 8.50 1.54
C THR A 319 -27.70 7.86 1.35
N LEU A 320 -27.80 6.53 1.46
CA LEU A 320 -29.08 5.81 1.39
C LEU A 320 -30.04 6.28 2.47
N VAL A 321 -29.58 6.30 3.73
CA VAL A 321 -30.37 6.74 4.88
C VAL A 321 -30.89 8.16 4.69
N ARG A 322 -30.03 9.09 4.22
CA ARG A 322 -30.44 10.47 3.92
C ARG A 322 -31.52 10.55 2.85
N ILE A 323 -31.42 9.75 1.78
CA ILE A 323 -32.42 9.72 0.70
C ILE A 323 -33.76 9.18 1.22
N ASP A 324 -33.76 8.05 1.92
CA ASP A 324 -34.97 7.38 2.39
C ASP A 324 -35.73 8.23 3.43
N TYR A 325 -35.02 8.86 4.37
CA TYR A 325 -35.65 9.77 5.33
C TYR A 325 -36.20 11.02 4.66
N ARG A 326 -35.48 11.62 3.69
CA ARG A 326 -35.97 12.78 2.94
C ARG A 326 -37.27 12.45 2.20
N ASN A 327 -37.37 11.23 1.68
CA ASN A 327 -38.55 10.74 0.98
C ASN A 327 -39.63 10.17 1.91
N LYS A 328 -39.42 10.22 3.23
CA LYS A 328 -40.32 9.66 4.27
C LYS A 328 -40.68 8.19 4.00
N ARG A 329 -39.73 7.41 3.48
CA ARG A 329 -39.89 6.00 3.11
C ARG A 329 -38.77 5.15 3.70
N PRO A 330 -38.71 4.97 5.03
CA PRO A 330 -37.76 4.04 5.63
C PRO A 330 -38.09 2.62 5.20
N THR A 331 -37.12 1.92 4.63
CA THR A 331 -37.25 0.54 4.17
C THR A 331 -36.41 -0.41 5.03
N LEU A 332 -36.46 -1.72 4.72
CA LEU A 332 -35.60 -2.70 5.36
C LEU A 332 -34.12 -2.37 5.14
N GLU A 333 -33.77 -1.92 3.93
CA GLU A 333 -32.43 -1.50 3.57
C GLU A 333 -31.97 -0.29 4.38
N THR A 334 -32.87 0.66 4.67
CA THR A 334 -32.57 1.79 5.56
C THR A 334 -32.17 1.31 6.95
N ARG A 335 -32.95 0.40 7.55
CA ARG A 335 -32.65 -0.16 8.89
C ARG A 335 -31.35 -0.97 8.88
N LEU A 336 -31.08 -1.71 7.81
CA LEU A 336 -29.83 -2.45 7.64
C LEU A 336 -28.63 -1.51 7.50
N ALA A 337 -28.78 -0.40 6.78
CA ALA A 337 -27.76 0.64 6.67
C ALA A 337 -27.45 1.24 8.06
N GLU A 338 -28.49 1.62 8.81
CA GLU A 338 -28.36 2.19 10.16
C GLU A 338 -27.62 1.26 11.12
N THR A 339 -27.94 -0.03 11.13
CA THR A 339 -27.26 -1.02 11.98
C THR A 339 -25.83 -1.30 11.51
N SER A 340 -25.55 -1.22 10.21
CA SER A 340 -24.22 -1.47 9.65
C SER A 340 -23.25 -0.31 9.84
N MET A 341 -23.74 0.93 9.91
CA MET A 341 -22.91 2.14 10.09
C MET A 341 -21.98 2.10 11.32
N PRO A 342 -22.46 1.84 12.57
CA PRO A 342 -21.59 1.79 13.74
C PRO A 342 -20.60 0.61 13.66
N LEU A 343 -20.98 -0.51 13.06
CA LEU A 343 -20.09 -1.66 12.86
C LEU A 343 -18.95 -1.31 11.89
N ALA A 344 -19.24 -0.68 10.75
CA ALA A 344 -18.23 -0.23 9.79
C ALA A 344 -17.29 0.81 10.40
N ALA A 345 -17.81 1.76 11.19
CA ALA A 345 -17.00 2.74 11.92
C ALA A 345 -16.07 2.09 12.95
N ALA A 346 -16.56 1.08 13.69
CA ALA A 346 -15.75 0.32 14.63
C ALA A 346 -14.64 -0.47 13.92
N GLN A 347 -14.92 -1.07 12.76
CA GLN A 347 -13.90 -1.75 11.94
C GLN A 347 -12.83 -0.78 11.43
N LEU A 348 -13.22 0.40 10.93
CA LEU A 348 -12.27 1.44 10.55
C LEU A 348 -11.34 1.82 11.70
N LYS A 349 -11.88 2.04 12.90
CA LYS A 349 -11.08 2.36 14.09
C LYS A 349 -10.09 1.24 14.43
N ARG A 350 -10.50 -0.02 14.31
CA ARG A 350 -9.61 -1.19 14.52
C ARG A 350 -8.50 -1.25 13.47
N LEU A 351 -8.81 -1.02 12.20
CA LEU A 351 -7.83 -1.03 11.11
C LEU A 351 -6.79 0.08 11.28
N VAL A 352 -7.22 1.29 11.64
CA VAL A 352 -6.31 2.40 12.01
C VAL A 352 -5.37 1.97 13.12
N ALA A 353 -5.93 1.46 14.23
CA ALA A 353 -5.12 1.02 15.37
C ALA A 353 -4.14 -0.11 14.99
N SER A 354 -4.55 -1.03 14.12
CA SER A 354 -3.69 -2.11 13.63
C SER A 354 -2.50 -1.59 12.83
N ILE A 355 -2.72 -0.67 11.89
CA ILE A 355 -1.62 -0.04 11.12
C ILE A 355 -0.69 0.70 12.07
N CYS A 356 -1.21 1.58 12.94
CA CYS A 356 -0.39 2.38 13.85
C CYS A 356 0.46 1.51 14.80
N LYS A 357 -0.10 0.42 15.32
CA LYS A 357 0.62 -0.50 16.22
C LYS A 357 1.78 -1.22 15.51
N ALA A 358 1.68 -1.47 14.21
CA ALA A 358 2.73 -2.14 13.44
C ALA A 358 3.87 -1.21 13.02
N LEU A 359 3.68 0.12 13.08
CA LEU A 359 4.66 1.10 12.60
C LEU A 359 6.05 0.96 13.23
N PRO A 360 6.22 0.79 14.56
CA PRO A 360 7.56 0.67 15.13
C PRO A 360 8.35 -0.52 14.58
N TYR A 361 7.68 -1.66 14.35
CA TYR A 361 8.34 -2.83 13.79
C TYR A 361 8.74 -2.63 12.32
N MET A 362 7.83 -2.07 11.51
CA MET A 362 8.10 -1.82 10.08
C MET A 362 9.17 -0.73 9.88
N MET A 363 9.20 0.27 10.76
CA MET A 363 10.20 1.34 10.73
C MET A 363 11.53 0.92 11.37
N GLY A 364 11.66 -0.35 11.79
CA GLY A 364 12.88 -0.90 12.37
C GLY A 364 13.25 -0.28 13.72
N GLU A 365 12.29 0.27 14.46
CA GLU A 365 12.50 0.84 15.79
C GLU A 365 12.52 -0.24 16.89
N VAL A 366 11.93 -1.39 16.59
CA VAL A 366 11.91 -2.56 17.45
C VAL A 366 12.37 -3.81 16.70
N ASP A 367 12.93 -4.76 17.44
CA ASP A 367 13.32 -6.06 16.91
C ASP A 367 12.11 -7.00 16.72
N GLU A 368 12.36 -8.24 16.31
CA GLU A 368 11.33 -9.28 16.13
C GLU A 368 10.62 -9.67 17.44
N ARG A 369 11.16 -9.30 18.60
CA ARG A 369 10.58 -9.53 19.93
C ARG A 369 9.85 -8.29 20.44
N GLY A 370 9.81 -7.22 19.64
CA GLY A 370 9.26 -5.91 20.00
C GLY A 370 10.10 -5.14 21.02
N ALA A 371 11.33 -5.57 21.28
CA ALA A 371 12.26 -4.82 22.10
C ALA A 371 12.81 -3.63 21.29
N ARG A 372 12.91 -2.46 21.92
CA ARG A 372 13.44 -1.27 21.25
C ARG A 372 14.89 -1.49 20.85
N LEU A 373 15.17 -1.17 19.59
CA LEU A 373 16.54 -1.15 19.08
C LEU A 373 17.22 0.16 19.51
N PRO A 374 18.50 0.11 19.90
CA PRO A 374 19.25 1.32 20.25
C PRO A 374 19.42 2.27 19.06
N ILE A 375 19.49 1.71 17.85
CA ILE A 375 19.56 2.43 16.59
C ILE A 375 18.46 1.86 15.69
N PRO A 376 17.48 2.67 15.26
CA PRO A 376 16.48 2.21 14.31
C PRO A 376 17.13 1.71 13.01
N GLN A 377 16.60 0.63 12.45
CA GLN A 377 17.05 0.02 11.20
C GLN A 377 15.94 0.00 10.15
N PRO A 378 15.47 1.18 9.69
CA PRO A 378 14.47 1.27 8.64
C PRO A 378 15.04 0.76 7.32
N GLN A 379 14.18 0.28 6.43
CA GLN A 379 14.52 -0.07 5.06
C GLN A 379 13.70 0.77 4.09
N ALA A 380 14.33 1.30 3.04
CA ALA A 380 13.68 2.20 2.10
C ALA A 380 12.44 1.59 1.44
N ILE A 381 12.46 0.30 1.04
CA ILE A 381 11.27 -0.33 0.46
C ILE A 381 10.10 -0.42 1.44
N VAL A 382 10.37 -0.70 2.72
CA VAL A 382 9.33 -0.76 3.74
C VAL A 382 8.73 0.63 3.94
N ALA A 383 9.57 1.66 4.04
CA ALA A 383 9.15 3.05 4.09
C ALA A 383 8.29 3.43 2.87
N TYR A 384 8.73 3.09 1.65
CA TYR A 384 7.98 3.32 0.41
C TYR A 384 6.58 2.70 0.47
N ARG A 385 6.46 1.45 0.93
CA ARG A 385 5.15 0.77 1.06
C ARG A 385 4.23 1.37 2.11
N LEU A 386 4.76 2.11 3.08
CA LEU A 386 3.97 2.78 4.12
C LEU A 386 3.39 4.12 3.69
N ILE A 387 3.86 4.72 2.59
CA ILE A 387 3.43 6.05 2.15
C ILE A 387 1.90 6.14 2.03
N TRP A 388 1.28 5.19 1.32
CA TRP A 388 -0.18 5.16 1.15
C TRP A 388 -0.94 4.81 2.44
N PRO A 389 -0.60 3.72 3.19
CA PRO A 389 -1.23 3.42 4.47
C PRO A 389 -1.20 4.60 5.47
N LEU A 390 -0.06 5.28 5.61
CA LEU A 390 0.07 6.45 6.49
C LEU A 390 -0.85 7.58 6.04
N ALA A 391 -0.92 7.86 4.74
CA ALA A 391 -1.80 8.89 4.19
C ALA A 391 -3.28 8.59 4.45
N VAL A 392 -3.71 7.35 4.25
CA VAL A 392 -5.09 6.91 4.49
C VAL A 392 -5.45 6.99 5.98
N VAL A 393 -4.53 6.64 6.88
CA VAL A 393 -4.71 6.86 8.33
C VAL A 393 -4.86 8.34 8.66
N ILE A 394 -4.02 9.22 8.10
CA ILE A 394 -4.06 10.67 8.36
C ILE A 394 -5.41 11.29 7.98
N VAL A 395 -6.01 10.85 6.88
CA VAL A 395 -7.27 11.42 6.36
C VAL A 395 -8.52 10.71 6.87
N SER A 396 -8.37 9.57 7.55
CA SER A 396 -9.49 8.79 8.07
C SER A 396 -10.21 9.54 9.19
N PRO A 397 -11.56 9.62 9.16
CA PRO A 397 -12.34 10.28 10.20
C PRO A 397 -12.36 9.52 11.53
N GLN A 398 -11.81 8.30 11.58
CA GLN A 398 -11.75 7.47 12.79
C GLN A 398 -10.39 7.55 13.51
N SER A 399 -9.43 8.29 12.96
CA SER A 399 -8.09 8.43 13.54
C SER A 399 -8.08 9.43 14.69
N THR A 400 -7.35 9.11 15.77
CA THR A 400 -7.14 10.07 16.87
C THR A 400 -6.10 11.12 16.49
N HIS A 401 -6.04 12.20 17.26
CA HIS A 401 -5.07 13.26 17.02
C HIS A 401 -3.63 12.74 17.12
N GLU A 402 -3.34 11.88 18.10
CA GLU A 402 -2.02 11.28 18.31
C GLU A 402 -1.63 10.38 17.13
N GLN A 403 -2.57 9.57 16.64
CA GLN A 403 -2.35 8.70 15.47
C GLN A 403 -2.04 9.53 14.21
N ILE A 404 -2.77 10.62 14.00
CA ILE A 404 -2.54 11.55 12.88
C ILE A 404 -1.16 12.20 13.00
N GLN A 405 -0.77 12.66 14.19
CA GLN A 405 0.53 13.26 14.44
C GLN A 405 1.67 12.28 14.21
N ASP A 406 1.59 11.06 14.75
CA ASP A 406 2.62 10.01 14.58
C ASP A 406 2.77 9.62 13.10
N CYS A 407 1.65 9.37 12.41
CA CYS A 407 1.68 9.03 10.99
C CYS A 407 2.26 10.16 10.13
N ARG A 408 1.94 11.42 10.46
CA ARG A 408 2.49 12.60 9.75
C ARG A 408 3.97 12.77 10.02
N ALA A 409 4.43 12.56 11.25
CA ALA A 409 5.84 12.61 11.61
C ALA A 409 6.64 11.56 10.82
N ARG A 410 6.13 10.32 10.75
CA ARG A 410 6.73 9.23 9.98
C ARG A 410 6.74 9.53 8.47
N LEU A 411 5.65 10.06 7.92
CA LEU A 411 5.60 10.44 6.51
C LEU A 411 6.59 11.56 6.16
N ASN A 412 6.72 12.57 7.02
CA ASN A 412 7.74 13.61 6.89
C ASN A 412 9.15 13.02 6.98
N TRP A 413 9.38 12.09 7.91
CA TRP A 413 10.67 11.40 8.02
C TRP A 413 11.01 10.61 6.75
N ILE A 414 10.06 9.89 6.16
CA ILE A 414 10.25 9.15 4.89
C ILE A 414 10.64 10.12 3.78
N ARG A 415 9.92 11.25 3.67
CA ARG A 415 10.25 12.32 2.71
C ARG A 415 11.67 12.83 2.93
N ASP A 416 12.04 13.13 4.17
CA ASP A 416 13.29 13.84 4.48
C ASP A 416 14.52 12.92 4.40
N GLN A 417 14.39 11.64 4.80
CA GLN A 417 15.48 10.66 4.79
C GLN A 417 15.70 10.01 3.41
N TYR A 418 14.61 9.63 2.72
CA TYR A 418 14.70 8.92 1.45
C TYR A 418 14.42 9.81 0.24
N GLY A 419 14.05 11.08 0.45
CA GLY A 419 13.76 12.02 -0.62
C GLY A 419 12.57 11.62 -1.50
N MET A 420 11.65 10.79 -1.00
CA MET A 420 10.52 10.28 -1.76
C MET A 420 9.45 11.35 -1.92
N LYS A 421 9.27 11.88 -3.14
CA LYS A 421 8.31 12.96 -3.41
C LYS A 421 6.87 12.56 -3.09
N LEU A 422 6.47 11.31 -3.40
CA LEU A 422 5.12 10.82 -3.15
C LEU A 422 4.65 11.10 -1.72
N ALA A 423 5.55 10.99 -0.72
CA ALA A 423 5.24 11.28 0.68
C ALA A 423 4.77 12.72 0.96
N SER A 424 5.07 13.68 0.08
CA SER A 424 4.62 15.07 0.17
C SER A 424 3.19 15.26 -0.37
N ASP A 425 2.87 14.59 -1.48
CA ASP A 425 1.62 14.78 -2.21
C ASP A 425 0.51 13.79 -1.77
N VAL A 426 0.89 12.64 -1.22
CA VAL A 426 -0.01 11.50 -0.98
C VAL A 426 -1.19 11.82 -0.06
N ILE A 427 -1.04 12.74 0.91
CA ILE A 427 -2.16 13.11 1.79
C ILE A 427 -3.30 13.73 0.99
N THR A 428 -2.99 14.58 0.01
CA THR A 428 -4.00 15.19 -0.86
C THR A 428 -4.65 14.13 -1.73
N LEU A 429 -3.85 13.24 -2.32
CA LEU A 429 -4.37 12.13 -3.14
C LEU A 429 -5.26 11.18 -2.32
N ALA A 430 -4.89 10.90 -1.07
CA ALA A 430 -5.67 10.05 -0.17
C ALA A 430 -7.01 10.69 0.22
N LYS A 431 -7.07 12.03 0.35
CA LYS A 431 -8.36 12.73 0.55
C LYS A 431 -9.28 12.53 -0.65
N ASP A 432 -8.76 12.63 -1.87
CA ASP A 432 -9.54 12.43 -3.10
C ASP A 432 -10.00 10.98 -3.30
N LEU A 433 -9.32 10.01 -2.67
CA LEU A 433 -9.74 8.61 -2.62
C LEU A 433 -10.80 8.34 -1.55
N MET A 434 -10.76 9.07 -0.43
CA MET A 434 -11.63 8.86 0.73
C MET A 434 -12.92 9.69 0.70
N ASN A 435 -12.98 10.71 -0.17
CA ASN A 435 -14.17 11.50 -0.49
C ASN A 435 -14.89 10.93 -1.71
#